data_AF-A0A530RDC8-F1
#
_entry.id   AF-A0A530RDC8-F1
#
_cell.length_a   1.000
_cell.length_b   1.000
_cell.length_c   1.000
_cell.angle_alpha   90.00
_cell.angle_beta   90.00
_cell.angle_gamma   90.00
#
_symmetry.space_group_name_H-M   'P 1'
#
loop_
_entity.id
_entity.type
_entity.pdbx_description
1 polymer ?
#
loop_
_entity_poly.entity_id
_entity_poly.type
_entity_poly.pdbx_seq_one_letter_code
_entity_poly.pdbx_strand_id
1 'polypeptide(L)'
;MTEPLKVNRPAPLKNVAAFSTLLAKMVDRHPDDPGLAVFSGPSGWGKTKSGIYGANKYRAAYVECGQFTSARSLLMQILIELGETRPRGSIEDLKTDAIMLMVADPRR
;
A
#
# COMPACT_ATOMS: atom_id res chain seq x y z
N MET A 1 0.43 -43.71 -9.61
CA MET A 1 -0.47 -42.54 -9.49
C MET A 1 0.21 -41.57 -8.54
N THR A 2 0.83 -40.52 -9.07
CA THR A 2 1.53 -39.52 -8.26
C THR A 2 0.50 -38.48 -7.82
N GLU A 3 0.21 -38.39 -6.53
CA GLU A 3 -0.66 -37.33 -6.00
C GLU A 3 -0.12 -35.96 -6.41
N PRO A 4 -0.97 -35.02 -6.88
CA PRO A 4 -0.50 -33.67 -7.13
C PRO A 4 -0.08 -33.07 -5.79
N LEU A 5 1.20 -32.70 -5.69
CA LEU A 5 1.73 -31.92 -4.57
C LEU A 5 0.77 -30.77 -4.26
N LYS A 6 0.20 -30.77 -3.04
CA LYS A 6 -0.60 -29.67 -2.54
C LYS A 6 0.30 -28.45 -2.39
N VAL A 7 0.42 -27.67 -3.45
CA VAL A 7 1.17 -26.41 -3.46
C VAL A 7 0.40 -25.43 -2.58
N ASN A 8 0.72 -25.42 -1.28
CA ASN A 8 0.32 -24.36 -0.34
C ASN A 8 1.23 -23.13 -0.50
N ARG A 9 1.69 -22.87 -1.72
CA ARG A 9 2.25 -21.58 -2.10
C ARG A 9 1.10 -20.89 -2.83
N PRO A 10 0.66 -19.70 -2.42
CA PRO A 10 -0.22 -18.93 -3.28
C PRO A 10 0.54 -18.76 -4.60
N ALA A 11 0.13 -19.51 -5.63
CA ALA A 11 0.53 -19.24 -6.99
C ALA A 11 0.25 -17.75 -7.25
N PRO A 12 0.97 -17.07 -8.14
CA PRO A 12 0.62 -15.70 -8.50
C PRO A 12 -0.77 -15.76 -9.14
N LEU A 13 -1.81 -15.56 -8.34
CA LEU A 13 -3.17 -15.38 -8.82
C LEU A 13 -3.08 -14.24 -9.82
N LYS A 14 -3.76 -14.35 -10.96
CA LYS A 14 -3.75 -13.36 -12.04
C LYS A 14 -3.86 -11.91 -11.53
N ASN A 15 -4.61 -11.71 -10.44
CA ASN A 15 -4.78 -10.42 -9.77
C ASN A 15 -3.54 -9.93 -9.00
N VAL A 16 -2.78 -10.82 -8.36
CA VAL A 16 -1.49 -10.50 -7.71
C VAL A 16 -0.46 -10.08 -8.76
N ALA A 17 -0.42 -10.78 -9.89
CA ALA A 17 0.43 -10.40 -11.02
C ALA A 17 0.03 -9.05 -11.60
N ALA A 18 -1.26 -8.82 -11.86
CA ALA A 18 -1.77 -7.55 -12.36
C ALA A 18 -1.46 -6.38 -11.41
N PHE A 19 -1.65 -6.57 -10.09
CA PHE A 19 -1.32 -5.56 -9.10
C PHE A 19 0.19 -5.30 -9.02
N SER A 20 1.02 -6.34 -9.12
CA SER A 20 2.49 -6.19 -9.14
C SER A 20 2.95 -5.38 -10.35
N THR A 21 2.34 -5.57 -11.51
CA THR A 21 2.61 -4.78 -12.71
C THR A 21 2.16 -3.33 -12.55
N LEU A 22 1.01 -3.09 -11.91
CA LEU A 22 0.55 -1.74 -11.59
C LEU A 22 1.55 -1.01 -10.68
N LEU A 23 2.02 -1.67 -9.62
CA LEU A 23 3.01 -1.10 -8.71
C LEU A 23 4.32 -0.77 -9.42
N ALA A 24 4.85 -1.69 -10.24
CA ALA A 24 6.08 -1.44 -11.01
C ALA A 24 5.95 -0.18 -11.88
N LYS A 25 4.84 -0.02 -12.61
CA LYS A 25 4.57 1.18 -13.41
C LYS A 25 4.52 2.48 -12.58
N MET A 26 4.00 2.40 -11.35
CA MET A 26 3.88 3.57 -10.47
C MET A 26 5.21 3.95 -9.83
N VAL A 27 6.07 2.97 -9.54
CA VAL A 27 7.43 3.20 -9.04
C VAL A 27 8.31 3.76 -10.16
N ASP A 28 8.19 3.22 -11.38
CA ASP A 28 9.01 3.60 -12.53
C ASP A 28 8.41 4.76 -13.35
N ARG A 29 7.35 5.43 -12.86
CA ARG A 29 6.66 6.51 -13.57
C ARG A 29 7.58 7.71 -13.82
N HIS A 30 7.30 8.49 -14.87
CA HIS A 30 7.98 9.78 -15.02
C HIS A 30 7.60 10.73 -13.87
N PRO A 31 8.50 11.61 -13.38
CA PRO A 31 8.18 12.55 -12.32
C PRO A 31 6.95 13.42 -12.60
N ASP A 32 6.73 13.77 -13.87
CA ASP A 32 5.60 14.58 -14.33
C ASP A 32 4.29 13.80 -14.51
N ASP A 33 4.34 12.46 -14.46
CA ASP A 33 3.14 11.63 -14.54
C ASP A 33 2.40 11.62 -13.19
N PRO A 34 1.05 11.55 -13.18
CA PRO A 34 0.28 11.42 -11.96
C PRO A 34 0.74 10.25 -11.07
N GLY A 35 0.95 10.50 -9.78
CA GLY A 35 1.45 9.52 -8.81
C GLY A 35 0.38 8.73 -8.05
N LEU A 36 -0.77 8.46 -8.67
CA LEU A 36 -1.87 7.74 -8.03
C LEU A 36 -2.43 6.64 -8.92
N ALA A 37 -2.61 5.45 -8.35
CA ALA A 37 -3.18 4.28 -9.01
C ALA A 37 -4.39 3.75 -8.25
N VAL A 38 -5.34 3.17 -8.98
CA VAL A 38 -6.51 2.49 -8.40
C VAL A 38 -6.53 1.04 -8.89
N PHE A 39 -6.68 0.11 -7.95
CA PHE A 39 -6.88 -1.31 -8.23
C PHE A 39 -8.23 -1.75 -7.66
N SER A 40 -9.22 -1.94 -8.52
CA SER A 40 -10.62 -2.19 -8.15
C SER A 40 -11.19 -3.44 -8.83
N GLY A 41 -12.33 -3.92 -8.31
CA GLY A 41 -13.01 -5.13 -8.80
C GLY A 41 -13.97 -5.73 -7.76
N PRO A 42 -14.75 -6.76 -8.13
CA PRO A 42 -15.76 -7.35 -7.26
C PRO A 42 -15.22 -7.90 -5.94
N SER A 43 -16.09 -8.07 -4.93
CA SER A 43 -15.70 -8.70 -3.66
C SER A 43 -15.19 -10.14 -3.88
N GLY A 44 -14.24 -10.58 -3.06
CA GLY A 44 -13.63 -11.92 -3.17
C GLY A 44 -12.56 -12.09 -4.25
N TRP A 45 -12.33 -11.11 -5.14
CA TRP A 45 -11.34 -11.21 -6.22
C TRP A 45 -9.88 -11.00 -5.77
N GLY A 46 -9.59 -11.12 -4.47
CA GLY A 46 -8.20 -11.08 -3.98
C GLY A 46 -7.53 -9.70 -4.04
N LYS A 47 -8.28 -8.59 -4.10
CA LYS A 47 -7.73 -7.22 -4.09
C LYS A 47 -6.88 -6.95 -2.85
N THR A 48 -7.44 -7.20 -1.67
CA THR A 48 -6.77 -7.04 -0.38
C THR A 48 -5.53 -7.92 -0.29
N LYS A 49 -5.63 -9.18 -0.71
CA LYS A 49 -4.48 -10.11 -0.71
C LYS A 49 -3.37 -9.67 -1.67
N SER A 50 -3.73 -9.09 -2.81
CA SER A 50 -2.77 -8.51 -3.77
C SER A 50 -2.11 -7.27 -3.18
N GLY A 51 -2.87 -6.40 -2.52
CA GLY A 51 -2.39 -5.22 -1.78
C GLY A 51 -1.36 -5.59 -0.72
N ILE A 52 -1.72 -6.51 0.18
CA ILE A 52 -0.85 -7.00 1.25
C ILE A 52 0.43 -7.65 0.68
N TYR A 53 0.30 -8.46 -0.38
CA TYR A 53 1.47 -9.04 -1.05
C TYR A 53 2.40 -7.96 -1.61
N GLY A 54 1.84 -6.96 -2.30
CA GLY A 54 2.60 -5.85 -2.86
C GLY A 54 3.30 -5.03 -1.78
N ALA A 55 2.58 -4.66 -0.71
CA ALA A 55 3.16 -3.92 0.41
C ALA A 55 4.37 -4.64 1.00
N ASN A 56 4.25 -5.93 1.30
CA ASN A 56 5.38 -6.72 1.81
C ASN A 56 6.53 -6.83 0.80
N LYS A 57 6.23 -7.07 -0.48
CA LYS A 57 7.24 -7.25 -1.52
C LYS A 57 8.05 -5.97 -1.77
N TYR A 58 7.39 -4.82 -1.77
CA TYR A 58 8.01 -3.52 -2.05
C TYR A 58 8.36 -2.73 -0.79
N ARG A 59 8.12 -3.29 0.41
CA ARG A 59 8.28 -2.64 1.72
C ARG A 59 7.52 -1.31 1.84
N ALA A 60 6.38 -1.20 1.17
CA ALA A 60 5.58 0.01 1.17
C ALA A 60 4.77 0.15 2.47
N ALA A 61 4.58 1.38 2.93
CA ALA A 61 3.64 1.71 4.00
C ALA A 61 2.21 1.29 3.61
N TYR A 62 1.57 0.49 4.46
CA TYR A 62 0.22 -0.02 4.22
C TYR A 62 -0.77 0.45 5.29
N VAL A 63 -1.85 1.11 4.84
CA VAL A 63 -2.92 1.58 5.73
C VAL A 63 -4.27 1.08 5.22
N GLU A 64 -5.11 0.60 6.13
CA GLU A 64 -6.48 0.18 5.83
C GLU A 64 -7.48 1.28 6.20
N CYS A 65 -8.38 1.60 5.26
CA CYS A 65 -9.46 2.55 5.49
C CYS A 65 -10.79 1.80 5.66
N GLY A 66 -11.51 2.10 6.74
CA GLY A 66 -12.86 1.61 7.00
C GLY A 66 -13.90 2.73 6.90
N GLN A 67 -15.15 2.40 7.19
CA GLN A 67 -16.28 3.33 7.13
C GLN A 67 -16.16 4.57 8.05
N PHE A 68 -15.33 4.48 9.10
CA PHE A 68 -15.13 5.55 10.08
C PHE A 68 -13.76 6.25 9.93
N THR A 69 -13.04 5.98 8.85
CA THR A 69 -11.77 6.67 8.60
C THR A 69 -12.03 8.15 8.29
N SER A 70 -11.50 9.02 9.13
CA SER A 70 -11.46 10.47 8.93
C SER A 70 -10.12 10.89 8.32
N ALA A 71 -10.02 12.10 7.76
CA ALA A 71 -8.75 12.64 7.28
C ALA A 71 -7.67 12.63 8.38
N ARG A 72 -8.05 12.99 9.61
CA ARG A 72 -7.15 12.95 10.78
C ARG A 72 -6.67 11.53 11.08
N SER A 73 -7.59 10.57 11.18
CA SER A 73 -7.22 9.20 11.52
C SER A 73 -6.44 8.48 10.42
N LEU A 74 -6.63 8.87 9.16
CA LEU A 74 -5.80 8.42 8.05
C LEU A 74 -4.36 8.94 8.18
N LEU A 75 -4.17 10.25 8.39
CA LEU A 75 -2.83 10.84 8.52
C LEU A 75 -2.06 10.27 9.72
N MET A 76 -2.73 10.07 10.86
CA MET A 76 -2.11 9.42 12.02
C MET A 76 -1.67 7.99 11.70
N GLN A 77 -2.48 7.20 10.99
CA GLN A 77 -2.11 5.84 10.60
C GLN A 77 -0.94 5.81 9.62
N ILE A 78 -0.90 6.73 8.65
CA ILE A 78 0.23 6.87 7.72
C ILE A 78 1.51 7.16 8.51
N LEU A 79 1.47 8.12 9.43
CA LEU A 79 2.63 8.48 10.26
C LEU A 79 3.11 7.31 11.14
N ILE A 80 2.18 6.59 11.77
CA ILE A 80 2.51 5.39 12.57
C ILE A 80 3.20 4.32 11.72
N GLU A 81 2.65 4.04 10.54
CA GLU A 81 3.22 3.06 9.61
C GLU A 81 4.61 3.49 9.11
N LEU A 82 4.84 4.79 8.97
CA LEU A 82 6.16 5.37 8.65
C LEU A 82 7.11 5.41 9.86
N GLY A 83 6.67 5.00 11.05
CA GLY A 83 7.49 4.87 12.26
C GLY A 83 7.37 6.00 13.27
N GLU A 84 6.48 6.99 13.05
CA GLU A 84 6.18 8.02 14.06
C GLU A 84 5.34 7.40 15.19
N THR A 85 5.91 7.32 16.39
CA THR A 85 5.30 6.62 17.53
C THR A 85 4.12 7.36 18.15
N ARG A 86 4.08 8.70 18.04
CA ARG A 86 3.10 9.53 18.75
C ARG A 86 2.68 10.75 17.89
N PRO A 87 2.03 10.53 16.73
CA PRO A 87 1.56 11.63 15.89
C PRO A 87 0.48 12.46 16.62
N ARG A 88 0.67 13.78 16.65
CA ARG A 88 -0.19 14.73 17.38
C ARG A 88 -0.28 16.06 16.61
N GLY A 89 -1.06 17.00 17.15
CA GLY A 89 -1.29 18.29 16.51
C GLY A 89 -2.58 18.33 15.69
N SER A 90 -2.75 19.39 14.92
CA SER A 90 -3.84 19.62 13.97
C SER A 90 -3.70 18.75 12.71
N ILE A 91 -4.68 18.79 11.80
CA ILE A 91 -4.57 18.09 10.51
C ILE A 91 -3.41 18.65 9.67
N GLU A 92 -3.16 19.95 9.75
CA GLU A 92 -2.08 20.62 9.00
C GLU A 92 -0.69 20.18 9.49
N ASP A 93 -0.54 20.04 10.81
CA ASP A 93 0.69 19.54 11.43
C ASP A 93 0.97 18.10 10.95
N LEU A 94 -0.02 17.21 11.07
CA LEU A 94 0.10 15.81 10.64
C LEU A 94 0.41 15.67 9.14
N LYS A 95 -0.19 16.52 8.30
CA LYS A 95 0.09 16.54 6.86
C LYS A 95 1.54 16.95 6.59
N THR A 96 2.00 18.01 7.26
CA THR A 96 3.36 18.53 7.12
C THR A 96 4.38 17.49 7.57
N ASP A 97 4.15 16.84 8.71
CA ASP A 97 5.01 15.77 9.23
C ASP A 97 5.11 14.60 8.24
N ALA A 98 3.98 14.19 7.65
CA ALA A 98 3.96 13.10 6.68
C ALA A 98 4.78 13.44 5.43
N ILE A 99 4.65 14.67 4.91
CA ILE A 99 5.44 15.15 3.77
C ILE A 99 6.93 15.15 4.11
N MET A 100 7.31 15.71 5.26
CA MET A 100 8.71 15.82 5.66
C MET A 100 9.37 14.44 5.84
N LEU A 101 8.63 13.49 6.40
CA LEU A 101 9.12 12.12 6.58
C LEU A 101 9.30 11.40 5.23
N MET A 102 8.34 11.54 4.31
CA MET A 102 8.43 10.93 2.97
C MET A 102 9.53 11.57 2.10
N VAL A 103 9.77 12.88 2.22
CA VAL A 103 10.86 13.57 1.48
C VAL A 103 12.23 13.19 2.03
N ALA A 104 12.36 12.97 3.34
CA ALA A 104 13.63 12.59 3.96
C ALA A 104 14.13 11.22 3.48
N ASP A 105 13.22 10.29 3.17
CA ASP A 105 13.57 8.98 2.60
C ASP A 105 12.60 8.56 1.46
N PRO A 106 12.84 9.05 0.24
CA PRO A 106 11.94 8.81 -0.91
C PRO A 106 11.87 7.35 -1.38
N ARG A 107 12.73 6.46 -0.85
CA ARG A 107 12.82 5.05 -1.27
C ARG A 107 12.48 4.06 -0.16
N ARG A 108 11.96 4.55 0.96
CA ARG A 108 11.60 3.72 2.10
C ARG A 108 10.43 2.79 1.81
#